data_AF-A0A2D9ZCN6-F1
#
_entry.id   AF-A0A2D9ZCN6-F1
#
_cell.length_a   1.000
_cell.length_b   1.000
_cell.length_c   1.000
_cell.angle_alpha   90.00
_cell.angle_beta   90.00
_cell.angle_gamma   90.00
#
_symmetry.space_group_name_H-M   'P 1'
#
loop_
_entity.id
_entity.type
_entity.pdbx_description
1 polymer ?
#
loop_
_entity_poly.entity_id
_entity_poly.type
_entity_poly.pdbx_seq_one_letter_code
_entity_poly.pdbx_strand_id
1 'polypeptide(L)' 'DGLYYEFELQYYPRENFFDRIVKETGCLGIHFQDYPELRDFKCVEDSHLGVEQALDYTRQLINVLRREGVDI' A
#
# COMPACT_ATOMS: atom_id res chain seq x y z
N ASP A 1 -3.06 -7.75 5.37
CA ASP A 1 -3.14 -9.16 4.93
C ASP A 1 -4.33 -9.30 3.95
N GLY A 2 -4.60 -10.47 3.38
CA GLY A 2 -5.75 -10.71 2.48
C GLY A 2 -5.48 -11.78 1.41
N LEU A 3 -6.50 -12.54 1.00
CA LEU A 3 -6.36 -13.62 0.00
C LEU A 3 -5.84 -13.09 -1.35
N TYR A 4 -6.20 -11.85 -1.72
CA TYR A 4 -5.69 -11.25 -2.96
C TYR A 4 -4.21 -10.93 -2.90
N TYR A 5 -3.66 -10.60 -1.73
CA TYR A 5 -2.22 -10.33 -1.61
C TYR A 5 -1.39 -11.60 -1.86
N GLU A 6 -1.84 -12.75 -1.35
CA GLU A 6 -1.19 -14.04 -1.63
C GLU A 6 -1.25 -14.41 -3.11
N PHE A 7 -2.40 -14.16 -3.76
CA PHE A 7 -2.55 -14.33 -5.20
C PHE A 7 -1.61 -13.41 -5.99
N GLU A 8 -1.52 -12.13 -5.63
CA GLU A 8 -0.62 -11.17 -6.26
C GLU A 8 0.85 -11.56 -6.10
N LEU A 9 1.27 -12.06 -4.94
CA LEU A 9 2.63 -12.56 -4.74
C LEU A 9 2.99 -13.68 -5.74
N GLN A 10 2.03 -14.53 -6.11
CA GLN A 10 2.25 -15.63 -7.03
C GLN A 10 2.17 -15.22 -8.50
N TYR A 11 1.18 -14.40 -8.87
CA TYR A 11 0.86 -14.12 -10.28
C TYR A 11 1.28 -12.72 -10.74
N TYR A 12 1.41 -11.77 -9.81
CA TYR A 12 1.72 -10.36 -10.05
C TYR A 12 2.83 -9.86 -9.12
N PRO A 13 4.03 -10.48 -9.14
CA PRO A 13 5.11 -10.12 -8.24
C PRO A 13 5.45 -8.63 -8.34
N ARG A 14 5.51 -7.96 -7.17
CA ARG A 14 5.69 -6.51 -7.02
C ARG A 14 6.77 -5.92 -7.94
N GLU A 15 7.92 -6.59 -8.02
CA GLU A 15 9.09 -6.18 -8.80
C GLU A 15 8.78 -5.98 -10.30
N ASN A 16 7.89 -6.82 -10.85
CA ASN A 16 7.53 -6.80 -12.27
C ASN A 16 6.38 -5.83 -12.59
N PHE A 17 5.64 -5.38 -11.57
CA PHE A 17 4.42 -4.58 -11.71
C PHE A 17 4.55 -3.23 -11.00
N PHE A 18 4.41 -3.20 -9.67
CA PHE A 18 4.45 -1.96 -8.89
C PHE A 18 5.80 -1.24 -9.02
N ASP A 19 6.92 -1.93 -8.73
CA ASP A 19 8.24 -1.30 -8.75
C ASP A 19 8.65 -0.87 -10.16
N ARG A 20 8.22 -1.62 -11.18
CA ARG A 20 8.37 -1.22 -12.58
C ARG A 20 7.64 0.08 -12.87
N ILE A 21 6.37 0.23 -12.46
CA ILE A 21 5.60 1.46 -12.70
C ILE A 21 6.28 2.65 -12.00
N VAL A 22 6.68 2.50 -10.75
CA VAL A 22 7.39 3.56 -10.00
C VAL A 22 8.67 3.96 -10.72
N LYS A 23 9.47 2.98 -11.17
CA LYS A 23 10.71 3.22 -11.90
C LYS A 23 10.49 3.95 -13.23
N GLU A 24 9.54 3.49 -14.04
CA GLU A 24 9.30 4.05 -15.39
C GLU A 24 8.66 5.44 -15.35
N THR A 25 7.86 5.73 -14.32
CA THR A 25 7.22 7.04 -14.15
C THR A 25 8.10 8.05 -13.43
N GLY A 26 9.03 7.59 -12.58
CA GLY A 26 9.77 8.47 -11.67
C GLY A 26 8.89 9.13 -10.60
N CYS A 27 7.63 8.69 -10.46
CA CYS A 27 6.72 9.18 -9.44
C CYS A 27 7.09 8.63 -8.05
N LEU A 28 6.65 9.32 -6.99
CA LEU A 28 6.69 8.79 -5.64
C LEU A 28 5.82 7.52 -5.57
N GLY A 29 6.44 6.38 -5.30
CA GLY A 29 5.78 5.11 -5.06
C GLY A 29 5.65 4.83 -3.56
N ILE A 30 4.43 4.63 -3.07
CA ILE A 30 4.17 4.21 -1.69
C ILE A 30 3.50 2.83 -1.75
N HIS A 31 4.24 1.79 -1.37
CA HIS A 31 3.68 0.46 -1.17
C HIS A 31 3.45 0.21 0.32
N PHE A 32 2.34 -0.44 0.69
CA PHE A 32 1.99 -0.68 2.10
C PHE A 32 3.05 -1.49 2.87
N GLN A 33 3.84 -2.29 2.16
CA GLN A 33 4.92 -3.09 2.76
C GLN A 33 6.17 -2.28 3.13
N ASP A 34 6.36 -1.10 2.54
CA ASP A 34 7.55 -0.28 2.76
C ASP A 34 7.50 0.44 4.12
N TYR A 35 6.31 0.48 4.73
CA TYR A 35 6.01 1.26 5.93
C TYR A 35 5.35 0.38 6.98
N PRO A 36 6.00 0.12 8.13
CA PRO A 36 5.43 -0.69 9.20
C PRO A 36 4.02 -0.26 9.61
N GLU A 37 3.78 1.06 9.64
CA GLU A 37 2.50 1.68 9.99
C GLU A 37 1.36 1.43 8.97
N LEU A 38 1.66 0.91 7.77
CA LEU A 38 0.68 0.59 6.72
C LEU A 38 0.45 -0.91 6.51
N ARG A 39 1.24 -1.79 7.15
CA ARG A 39 1.29 -3.21 6.78
C ARG A 39 0.21 -4.08 7.42
N ASP A 40 -0.20 -3.75 8.63
CA ASP A 40 -0.86 -4.70 9.52
C ASP A 40 -2.40 -4.52 9.57
N PHE A 41 -2.99 -3.96 8.50
CA PHE A 41 -4.44 -3.83 8.35
C PHE A 41 -5.09 -5.12 7.82
N LYS A 42 -6.35 -5.34 8.19
CA LYS A 42 -7.12 -6.53 7.85
C LYS A 42 -8.16 -6.27 6.78
N CYS A 43 -8.10 -7.05 5.71
CA CYS A 43 -9.10 -6.98 4.66
C CYS A 43 -10.30 -7.86 5.01
N VAL A 44 -11.51 -7.29 4.97
CA VAL A 44 -12.76 -7.98 5.32
C VAL A 44 -13.35 -8.79 4.16
N GLU A 45 -13.08 -8.35 2.92
CA GLU A 45 -13.53 -8.99 1.66
C GLU A 45 -12.33 -9.34 0.79
N ASP A 46 -11.37 -10.05 1.36
CA ASP A 46 -10.14 -10.56 0.71
C ASP A 46 -9.14 -9.53 0.18
N SER A 47 -9.57 -8.28 -0.04
CA SER A 47 -8.77 -7.16 -0.54
C SER A 47 -9.18 -5.78 -0.01
N HIS A 48 -10.41 -5.61 0.48
CA HIS A 48 -10.91 -4.31 0.95
C HIS A 48 -10.78 -4.12 2.47
N LEU A 49 -10.34 -2.93 2.87
CA LEU A 49 -10.41 -2.49 4.27
C LEU A 49 -11.85 -2.17 4.67
N GLY A 50 -12.21 -2.53 5.91
CA GLY A 50 -13.44 -2.03 6.53
C GLY A 50 -13.35 -0.53 6.84
N VAL A 51 -14.49 0.14 7.03
CA VAL A 51 -14.59 1.60 7.19
C VAL A 51 -13.67 2.15 8.29
N GLU A 52 -13.68 1.55 9.49
CA GLU A 52 -12.85 2.02 10.61
C GLU A 52 -11.36 1.90 10.30
N GLN A 53 -10.95 0.77 9.72
CA GLN A 53 -9.56 0.54 9.33
C GLN A 53 -9.12 1.41 8.15
N ALA A 54 -10.00 1.73 7.21
CA ALA A 54 -9.71 2.65 6.12
C ALA A 54 -9.44 4.08 6.62
N LEU A 55 -10.17 4.52 7.65
CA LEU A 55 -9.91 5.82 8.29
C LEU A 55 -8.52 5.84 8.94
N ASP A 56 -8.15 4.78 9.65
CA ASP A 56 -6.83 4.68 10.29
C ASP A 56 -5.71 4.55 9.26
N TYR A 57 -5.89 3.73 8.22
CA TYR A 57 -4.95 3.63 7.10
C TYR A 57 -4.72 4.99 6.44
N THR A 58 -5.79 5.75 6.21
CA THR A 58 -5.70 7.08 5.60
C THR A 58 -4.89 8.04 6.47
N ARG A 59 -5.10 8.04 7.79
CA ARG A 59 -4.30 8.87 8.72
C ARG A 59 -2.82 8.52 8.66
N GLN A 60 -2.49 7.23 8.64
CA GLN A 60 -1.09 6.78 8.55
C GLN A 60 -0.49 7.11 7.18
N LEU A 61 -1.24 6.94 6.10
CA LEU A 61 -0.80 7.30 4.75
C LEU A 61 -0.48 8.79 4.64
N ILE A 62 -1.29 9.66 5.24
CA ILE A 62 -1.00 11.11 5.30
C ILE A 62 0.32 11.38 6.04
N ASN A 63 0.58 10.67 7.14
CA ASN A 63 1.86 10.81 7.86
C ASN A 63 3.05 10.38 6.99
N VAL A 64 2.90 9.28 6.24
CA VAL A 64 3.92 8.82 5.27
C VAL A 64 4.14 9.88 4.19
N LEU A 65 3.07 10.39 3.57
CA LEU A 65 3.16 11.42 2.52
C LEU A 65 3.88 12.69 2.99
N ARG A 66 3.60 13.15 4.22
CA ARG A 66 4.32 14.27 4.84
C ARG A 66 5.79 13.96 5.07
N ARG A 67 6.14 12.74 5.49
CA ARG A 67 7.54 12.31 5.65
C ARG A 67 8.29 12.29 4.31
N GLU A 68 7.61 11.92 3.24
CA GLU A 68 8.14 11.95 1.86
C GLU A 68 8.15 13.36 1.24
N GLY A 69 7.76 14.39 2.00
CA GLY A 69 7.83 15.79 1.58
C GLY A 69 6.70 16.22 0.64
N VAL A 70 5.59 15.49 0.60
CA VAL A 70 4.38 15.89 -0.14
C VAL A 70 3.59 16.92 0.66
N ASP A 71 3.23 18.03 0.03
CA ASP A 71 2.44 19.11 0.64
C ASP A 71 0.93 18.78 0.60
N ILE A 72 0.35 18.43 1.76
CA ILE A 72 -1.03 17.92 1.96
C ILE A 72 -1.64 18.39 3.29
#